data_AF-Q2Z0C7-F1
#
_entry.id   AF-Q2Z0C7-F1
#
_cell.length_a   1.000
_cell.length_b   1.000
_cell.length_c   1.000
_cell.angle_alpha   90.00
_cell.angle_beta   90.00
_cell.angle_gamma   90.00
#
_symmetry.space_group_name_H-M   'P 1'
#
loop_
_entity.id
_entity.type
_entity.pdbx_description
1 polymer ?
#
loop_
_entity_poly.entity_id
_entity_poly.type
_entity_poly.pdbx_seq_one_letter_code
_entity_poly.pdbx_strand_id
1 'polypeptide(L)'
;MRPLTRRRSARPGARAWATAAVTVVALAAALLVVTGCSCPVPEPAGDETVMTYPTDELPMSSMALIDAAVRSGSLEYSTGLLYKVYVMFEPGSLPPEFASEVPSKCGTPLISEVQRNWNLISQDDRAEISRYIEPIGVPGDSDTQLDDVTPDRLENEREKLD
;
A
#
# COMPACT_ATOMS: atom_id res chain seq x y z
N MET A 1 -26.59 13.72 -47.51
CA MET A 1 -25.20 13.23 -47.34
C MET A 1 -24.30 14.41 -47.01
N ARG A 2 -23.80 14.51 -45.77
CA ARG A 2 -22.91 15.59 -45.32
C ARG A 2 -21.52 15.01 -45.07
N PRO A 3 -20.43 15.61 -45.59
CA PRO A 3 -19.09 15.09 -45.40
C PRO A 3 -18.57 15.43 -43.99
N LEU A 4 -18.14 14.40 -43.25
CA LEU A 4 -17.49 14.54 -41.95
C LEU A 4 -16.05 15.01 -42.15
N THR A 5 -15.78 16.26 -41.80
CA THR A 5 -14.43 16.84 -41.84
C THR A 5 -13.64 16.39 -40.60
N ARG A 6 -12.70 15.46 -40.82
CA ARG A 6 -11.83 14.88 -39.81
C ARG A 6 -10.80 15.91 -39.32
N ARG A 7 -11.02 16.49 -38.14
CA ARG A 7 -10.05 17.37 -37.47
C ARG A 7 -8.89 16.53 -36.90
N ARG A 8 -7.75 16.51 -37.58
CA ARG A 8 -6.47 16.00 -37.05
C ARG A 8 -5.99 16.97 -35.96
N SER A 9 -6.00 16.56 -34.70
CA SER A 9 -5.25 17.25 -33.65
C SER A 9 -3.78 16.85 -33.75
N ALA A 10 -2.94 17.82 -34.08
CA ALA A 10 -1.50 17.70 -33.96
C ALA A 10 -1.14 17.66 -32.47
N ARG A 11 -0.60 16.54 -31.99
CA ARG A 11 0.00 16.46 -30.66
C ARG A 11 1.36 17.16 -30.72
N PRO A 12 1.60 18.22 -29.92
CA PRO A 12 2.91 18.85 -29.86
C PRO A 12 3.92 17.94 -29.15
N GLY A 13 4.96 17.57 -29.91
CA GLY A 13 6.36 17.67 -29.51
C GLY A 13 6.79 17.01 -28.21
N ALA A 14 7.26 15.77 -28.32
CA ALA A 14 8.31 15.23 -27.46
C ALA A 14 9.52 16.17 -27.50
N ARG A 15 9.83 16.85 -26.38
CA ARG A 15 11.08 17.59 -26.20
C ARG A 15 11.63 17.40 -24.79
N ALA A 16 12.78 16.73 -24.76
CA ALA A 16 13.96 17.03 -23.95
C ALA A 16 13.81 16.97 -22.42
N TRP A 17 13.93 15.78 -21.86
CA TRP A 17 14.35 15.58 -20.46
C TRP A 17 15.69 14.84 -20.51
N ALA A 18 16.72 15.58 -20.90
CA ALA A 18 18.10 15.15 -20.83
C ALA A 18 18.87 16.22 -20.06
N THR A 19 19.74 15.75 -19.17
CA THR A 19 20.82 16.46 -18.47
C THR A 19 20.43 17.43 -17.36
N ALA A 20 20.32 16.90 -16.14
CA ALA A 20 20.72 17.62 -14.91
C ALA A 20 21.24 16.61 -13.87
N ALA A 21 22.27 15.87 -14.27
CA ALA A 21 23.21 15.24 -13.32
C ALA A 21 24.37 16.23 -13.12
N VAL A 22 24.89 16.29 -11.89
CA VAL A 22 26.09 17.01 -11.41
C VAL A 22 25.79 18.28 -10.59
N THR A 23 26.37 18.32 -9.37
CA THR A 23 26.20 19.24 -8.22
C THR A 23 24.94 18.92 -7.41
N VAL A 24 24.98 18.22 -6.26
CA VAL A 24 25.67 18.56 -5.00
C VAL A 24 26.05 17.26 -4.26
N VAL A 25 27.32 16.87 -4.39
CA VAL A 25 27.99 15.81 -3.61
C VAL A 25 28.65 16.40 -2.34
N ALA A 26 28.26 17.61 -1.92
CA ALA A 26 28.98 18.41 -0.94
C ALA A 26 28.20 18.74 0.35
N LEU A 27 27.28 17.88 0.79
CA LEU A 27 26.63 18.01 2.11
C LEU A 27 26.54 16.67 2.86
N ALA A 28 27.54 15.80 2.68
CA ALA A 28 27.63 14.48 3.31
C ALA A 28 28.70 14.39 4.41
N ALA A 29 29.28 15.50 4.87
CA ALA A 29 30.47 15.48 5.75
C ALA A 29 30.34 16.26 7.07
N ALA A 30 29.16 16.76 7.46
CA ALA A 30 29.02 17.66 8.62
C ALA A 30 28.10 17.16 9.76
N LEU A 31 27.68 15.90 9.76
CA LEU A 31 26.83 15.34 10.82
C LEU A 31 27.41 14.07 11.46
N LEU A 32 28.71 14.09 11.74
CA LEU A 32 29.45 12.97 12.33
C LEU A 32 30.18 13.34 13.63
N VAL A 33 29.56 14.16 14.49
CA VAL A 33 30.10 14.43 15.84
C VAL A 33 28.96 14.60 16.87
N VAL A 34 28.29 13.50 17.22
CA VAL A 34 27.74 13.33 18.57
C VAL A 34 28.39 12.09 19.15
N THR A 35 29.66 12.29 19.50
CA THR A 35 30.50 11.35 20.23
C THR A 35 29.96 11.17 21.64
N GLY A 36 29.98 9.91 22.10
CA GLY A 36 29.17 9.45 23.22
C GLY A 36 29.62 9.89 24.61
N CYS A 37 28.61 10.05 25.48
CA CYS A 37 28.74 9.79 26.89
C CYS A 37 28.50 8.29 27.13
N SER A 38 29.56 7.48 27.15
CA SER A 38 29.50 6.18 27.82
C SER A 38 29.61 6.42 29.32
N CYS A 39 28.46 6.46 30.00
CA CYS A 39 28.44 6.29 31.44
C CYS A 39 28.67 4.80 31.72
N PRO A 40 29.72 4.41 32.46
CA PRO A 40 29.92 3.02 32.86
C PRO A 40 28.79 2.62 33.81
N VAL A 41 27.89 1.76 33.35
CA VAL A 41 26.88 1.13 34.19
C VAL A 41 27.56 0.01 34.97
N PRO A 42 27.56 0.04 36.32
CA PRO A 42 28.14 -1.04 37.12
C PRO A 42 27.34 -2.32 36.91
N GLU A 43 28.00 -3.36 36.39
CA GLU A 43 27.45 -4.71 36.25
C GLU A 43 27.12 -5.28 37.63
N PRO A 44 25.86 -5.67 37.90
CA PRO A 44 25.56 -6.49 39.06
C PRO A 44 26.15 -7.88 38.82
N ALA A 45 27.06 -8.30 39.71
CA ALA A 45 27.54 -9.68 39.81
C ALA A 45 26.41 -10.58 40.32
N GLY A 46 25.42 -10.83 39.45
CA GLY A 46 24.38 -11.82 39.63
C GLY A 46 24.68 -12.99 38.71
N ASP A 47 24.78 -14.18 39.28
CA ASP A 47 24.86 -15.46 38.57
C ASP A 47 23.52 -15.69 37.83
N GLU A 48 23.36 -15.03 36.70
CA GLU A 48 22.22 -15.19 35.81
C GLU A 48 22.48 -16.43 34.96
N THR A 49 21.97 -17.57 35.41
CA THR A 49 21.68 -18.70 34.52
C THR A 49 20.75 -18.22 33.42
N VAL A 50 21.31 -17.74 32.31
CA VAL A 50 20.62 -17.34 31.10
C VAL A 50 19.95 -18.58 30.53
N MET A 51 18.68 -18.78 30.88
CA MET A 51 17.78 -19.73 30.23
C MET A 51 17.68 -19.32 28.76
N THR A 52 18.61 -19.84 27.96
CA THR A 52 18.67 -19.61 26.53
C THR A 52 17.59 -20.50 25.93
N TYR A 53 16.36 -19.98 25.86
CA TYR A 53 15.32 -20.64 25.09
C TYR A 53 15.81 -20.70 23.65
N PRO A 54 15.79 -21.89 23.00
CA PRO A 54 16.05 -21.97 21.57
C PRO A 54 15.10 -20.98 20.92
N THR A 55 15.66 -19.90 20.40
CA THR A 55 14.90 -18.88 19.72
C THR A 55 14.61 -19.50 18.37
N ASP A 56 13.53 -20.27 18.29
CA ASP A 56 12.96 -20.73 17.04
C ASP A 56 12.61 -19.46 16.25
N GLU A 57 13.57 -18.96 15.48
CA GLU A 57 13.36 -17.87 14.55
C GLU A 57 12.49 -18.43 13.42
N LEU A 58 11.18 -18.40 13.68
CA LEU A 58 10.19 -18.78 12.69
C LEU A 58 10.40 -17.90 11.46
N PRO A 59 10.45 -18.49 10.26
CA PRO A 59 10.64 -17.73 9.03
C PRO A 59 9.54 -16.68 8.91
N MET A 60 9.92 -15.45 8.55
CA MET A 60 8.97 -14.36 8.36
C MET A 60 8.11 -14.59 7.12
N SER A 61 6.82 -14.26 7.21
CA SER A 61 5.94 -14.22 6.06
C SER A 61 6.22 -13.02 5.17
N SER A 62 5.81 -13.08 3.90
CA SER A 62 5.95 -11.96 2.97
C SER A 62 5.34 -10.67 3.53
N MET A 63 4.17 -10.78 4.16
CA MET A 63 3.51 -9.66 4.85
C MET A 63 4.41 -9.04 5.92
N ALA A 64 5.05 -9.87 6.76
CA ALA A 64 5.92 -9.41 7.83
C ALA A 64 7.21 -8.75 7.30
N LEU A 65 7.78 -9.28 6.21
CA LEU A 65 8.94 -8.69 5.54
C LEU A 65 8.62 -7.30 4.99
N ILE A 66 7.47 -7.16 4.33
CA ILE A 66 7.00 -5.88 3.80
C ILE A 66 6.74 -4.89 4.94
N ASP A 67 6.06 -5.30 6.00
CA ASP A 67 5.80 -4.46 7.18
C ASP A 67 7.09 -3.97 7.86
N ALA A 68 8.09 -4.85 7.95
CA ALA A 68 9.39 -4.49 8.50
C ALA A 68 10.09 -3.42 7.64
N ALA A 69 10.06 -3.57 6.31
CA ALA A 69 10.67 -2.62 5.39
C ALA A 69 9.95 -1.25 5.36
N VAL A 70 8.62 -1.24 5.48
CA VAL A 70 7.84 0.00 5.63
C VAL A 70 8.20 0.69 6.95
N ARG A 71 8.27 -0.07 8.04
CA ARG A 71 8.60 0.47 9.38
C ARG A 71 10.02 1.03 9.46
N SER A 72 10.97 0.42 8.76
CA SER A 72 12.35 0.93 8.69
C SER A 72 12.49 2.14 7.75
N GLY A 73 11.46 2.46 6.97
CA GLY A 73 11.51 3.49 5.92
C GLY A 73 12.28 3.06 4.67
N SER A 74 12.64 1.77 4.56
CA SER A 74 13.28 1.22 3.36
C SER A 74 12.29 1.02 2.21
N LEU A 75 11.00 0.90 2.53
CA LEU A 75 9.91 0.80 1.59
C LEU A 75 8.88 1.89 1.88
N GLU A 76 8.42 2.59 0.85
CA GLU A 76 7.39 3.60 0.98
C GLU A 76 6.03 2.94 1.27
N TYR A 77 5.14 3.64 2.00
CA TYR A 77 3.89 3.05 2.50
C TYR A 77 2.94 2.60 1.37
N SER A 78 2.75 3.44 0.36
CA SER A 78 1.92 3.15 -0.81
C SER A 78 2.45 1.93 -1.58
N THR A 79 3.76 1.86 -1.82
CA THR A 79 4.40 0.69 -2.44
C THR A 79 4.25 -0.55 -1.55
N GLY A 80 4.37 -0.39 -0.22
CA GLY A 80 4.14 -1.46 0.75
C GLY A 80 2.73 -2.03 0.66
N LEU A 81 1.71 -1.19 0.53
CA LEU A 81 0.33 -1.65 0.32
C LEU A 81 0.17 -2.41 -1.00
N LEU A 82 0.75 -1.91 -2.10
CA LEU A 82 0.72 -2.60 -3.38
C LEU A 82 1.35 -4.00 -3.28
N TYR A 83 2.51 -4.12 -2.61
CA TYR A 83 3.17 -5.41 -2.44
C TYR A 83 2.36 -6.38 -1.58
N LYS A 84 1.69 -5.90 -0.53
CA LYS A 84 0.75 -6.73 0.25
C LYS A 84 -0.43 -7.22 -0.62
N VAL A 85 -0.91 -6.40 -1.56
CA VAL A 85 -1.93 -6.80 -2.55
C VAL A 85 -1.39 -7.89 -3.47
N TYR A 86 -0.15 -7.76 -3.96
CA TYR A 86 0.50 -8.83 -4.74
C TYR A 86 0.63 -10.13 -3.96
N VAL A 87 1.01 -10.10 -2.67
CA VAL A 87 1.06 -11.31 -1.84
C VAL A 87 -0.27 -12.08 -1.87
N MET A 88 -1.40 -11.38 -1.91
CA MET A 88 -2.73 -11.99 -1.87
C MET A 88 -3.25 -12.43 -3.23
N PHE A 89 -3.02 -11.64 -4.29
CA PHE A 89 -3.68 -11.84 -5.59
C PHE A 89 -2.72 -12.24 -6.72
N GLU A 90 -1.45 -11.86 -6.64
CA GLU A 90 -0.47 -12.11 -7.70
C GLU A 90 0.96 -12.25 -7.13
N PRO A 91 1.26 -13.34 -6.40
CA PRO A 91 2.55 -13.48 -5.70
C PRO A 91 3.75 -13.52 -6.64
N GLY A 92 3.56 -13.84 -7.92
CA GLY A 92 4.62 -13.81 -8.94
C GLY A 92 5.10 -12.40 -9.31
N SER A 93 4.34 -11.36 -9.00
CA SER A 93 4.71 -9.95 -9.21
C SER A 93 5.52 -9.38 -8.05
N LEU A 94 5.71 -10.16 -6.97
CA LEU A 94 6.42 -9.70 -5.78
C LEU A 94 7.94 -9.73 -6.00
N PRO A 95 8.69 -8.68 -5.57
CA PRO A 95 10.14 -8.75 -5.60
C PRO A 95 10.69 -9.92 -4.77
N PRO A 96 11.79 -10.55 -5.21
CA PRO A 96 12.31 -11.76 -4.58
C PRO A 96 12.71 -11.54 -3.11
N GLU A 97 13.12 -10.33 -2.73
CA GLU A 97 13.46 -9.97 -1.35
C GLU A 97 12.26 -9.97 -0.38
N PHE A 98 11.03 -9.89 -0.90
CA PHE A 98 9.80 -9.94 -0.11
C PHE A 98 9.05 -11.28 -0.27
N ALA A 99 9.52 -12.17 -1.15
CA ALA A 99 8.91 -13.47 -1.37
C ALA A 99 9.24 -14.44 -0.23
N SER A 100 8.22 -15.07 0.34
CA SER A 100 8.32 -16.08 1.39
C SER A 100 7.36 -17.23 1.11
N GLU A 101 7.77 -18.44 1.48
CA GLU A 101 6.95 -19.65 1.38
C GLU A 101 5.95 -19.77 2.56
N VAL A 102 6.07 -18.90 3.57
CA VAL A 102 5.21 -18.92 4.76
C VAL A 102 3.83 -18.35 4.42
N PRO A 103 2.74 -19.14 4.59
CA PRO A 103 1.40 -18.72 4.19
C PRO A 103 0.86 -17.55 5.03
N SER A 104 0.12 -16.65 4.38
CA SER A 104 -0.56 -15.53 5.04
C SER A 104 -1.97 -15.93 5.49
N LYS A 105 -2.36 -15.54 6.73
CA LYS A 105 -3.60 -16.03 7.37
C LYS A 105 -4.91 -15.48 6.79
N CYS A 106 -4.99 -14.19 6.45
CA CYS A 106 -6.22 -13.57 5.93
C CYS A 106 -5.96 -12.23 5.24
N GLY A 107 -6.71 -11.94 4.17
CA GLY A 107 -6.62 -10.70 3.40
C GLY A 107 -7.60 -9.59 3.84
N THR A 108 -8.60 -9.91 4.67
CA THR A 108 -9.61 -8.92 5.11
C THR A 108 -9.00 -7.66 5.75
N PRO A 109 -7.99 -7.76 6.65
CA PRO A 109 -7.36 -6.57 7.21
C PRO A 109 -6.69 -5.69 6.16
N LEU A 110 -6.07 -6.30 5.14
CA LEU A 110 -5.44 -5.59 4.03
C LEU A 110 -6.47 -4.81 3.21
N ILE A 111 -7.59 -5.44 2.82
CA ILE A 111 -8.64 -4.78 2.03
C ILE A 111 -9.17 -3.56 2.79
N SER A 112 -9.46 -3.71 4.09
CA SER A 112 -9.91 -2.58 4.91
C SER A 112 -8.83 -1.50 5.06
N GLU A 113 -7.55 -1.86 5.11
CA GLU A 113 -6.44 -0.91 5.15
C GLU A 113 -6.34 -0.10 3.84
N VAL A 114 -6.39 -0.77 2.69
CA VAL A 114 -6.37 -0.14 1.37
C VAL A 114 -7.54 0.84 1.23
N GLN A 115 -8.76 0.43 1.62
CA GLN A 115 -9.95 1.26 1.53
C GLN A 115 -9.86 2.50 2.44
N ARG A 116 -9.45 2.33 3.70
CA ARG A 116 -9.31 3.47 4.65
C ARG A 116 -8.26 4.48 4.20
N ASN A 117 -7.20 4.00 3.55
CA ASN A 117 -6.06 4.82 3.16
C ASN A 117 -6.03 5.14 1.67
N TRP A 118 -7.12 4.91 0.93
CA TRP A 118 -7.14 5.05 -0.53
C TRP A 118 -6.59 6.40 -1.02
N ASN A 119 -6.92 7.50 -0.33
CA ASN A 119 -6.48 8.84 -0.71
C ASN A 119 -5.00 9.13 -0.39
N LEU A 120 -4.34 8.30 0.41
CA LEU A 120 -2.92 8.41 0.76
C LEU A 120 -2.03 7.59 -0.17
N ILE A 121 -2.60 6.67 -0.95
CA ILE A 121 -1.89 5.84 -1.91
C ILE A 121 -1.53 6.69 -3.14
N SER A 122 -0.32 6.49 -3.67
CA SER A 122 0.15 7.14 -4.88
C SER A 122 -0.79 6.89 -6.06
N GLN A 123 -0.80 7.77 -7.06
CA GLN A 123 -1.68 7.59 -8.21
C GLN A 123 -1.33 6.32 -9.01
N ASP A 124 -0.04 6.02 -9.15
CA ASP A 124 0.44 4.86 -9.89
C ASP A 124 0.09 3.55 -9.17
N ASP A 125 0.33 3.49 -7.85
CA ASP A 125 0.00 2.30 -7.07
C ASP A 125 -1.52 2.09 -6.96
N ARG A 126 -2.32 3.17 -6.86
CA ARG A 126 -3.79 3.05 -6.90
C ARG A 126 -4.27 2.44 -8.21
N ALA A 127 -3.68 2.82 -9.34
CA ALA A 127 -4.06 2.28 -10.64
C ALA A 127 -3.81 0.77 -10.69
N GLU A 128 -2.70 0.29 -10.11
CA GLU A 128 -2.40 -1.12 -10.01
C GLU A 128 -3.33 -1.85 -9.01
N ILE A 129 -3.52 -1.30 -7.81
CA ILE A 129 -4.38 -1.90 -6.77
C ILE A 129 -5.83 -2.00 -7.23
N SER A 130 -6.32 -1.02 -8.01
CA SER A 130 -7.69 -0.99 -8.52
C SER A 130 -8.06 -2.17 -9.42
N ARG A 131 -7.07 -2.95 -9.90
CA ARG A 131 -7.31 -4.19 -10.64
C ARG A 131 -7.80 -5.35 -9.77
N TYR A 132 -7.56 -5.29 -8.46
CA TYR A 132 -7.88 -6.35 -7.51
C TYR A 132 -8.89 -5.92 -6.45
N ILE A 133 -8.83 -4.65 -6.01
CA ILE A 133 -9.69 -4.10 -4.97
C ILE A 133 -10.39 -2.87 -5.53
N GLU A 134 -11.69 -2.97 -5.72
CA GLU A 134 -12.51 -1.80 -6.03
C GLU A 134 -12.61 -0.91 -4.78
N PRO A 135 -12.28 0.39 -4.89
CA PRO A 135 -12.53 1.31 -3.79
C PRO A 135 -14.04 1.33 -3.54
N ILE A 136 -14.43 1.35 -2.26
CA ILE A 136 -15.83 1.64 -1.92
C ILE A 136 -16.09 3.02 -2.52
N GLY A 137 -17.05 3.08 -3.45
CA GLY A 137 -17.42 4.32 -4.12
C GLY A 137 -17.58 5.42 -3.08
N VAL A 138 -17.20 6.65 -3.44
CA VAL A 138 -17.43 7.79 -2.55
C VAL A 138 -18.91 7.75 -2.16
N PRO A 139 -19.26 7.75 -0.86
CA PRO A 139 -20.66 7.75 -0.45
C PRO A 139 -21.34 8.94 -1.12
N GLY A 140 -22.22 8.66 -2.09
CA GLY A 140 -22.84 9.64 -2.99
C GLY A 140 -22.72 9.36 -4.49
N ASP A 141 -21.79 8.49 -4.93
CA ASP A 141 -21.59 8.14 -6.36
C ASP A 141 -22.17 6.76 -6.71
N SER A 142 -22.34 5.90 -5.71
CA SER A 142 -23.25 4.78 -5.85
C SER A 142 -24.66 5.35 -5.75
N ASP A 143 -25.25 5.56 -6.92
CA ASP A 143 -26.68 5.55 -7.20
C ASP A 143 -27.26 4.17 -6.78
N THR A 144 -27.00 3.74 -5.54
CA THR A 144 -27.85 2.80 -4.85
C THR A 144 -29.15 3.56 -4.74
N GLN A 145 -29.98 3.35 -5.75
CA GLN A 145 -31.39 3.67 -5.85
C GLN A 145 -32.18 2.88 -4.77
N LEU A 146 -31.63 2.86 -3.56
CA LEU A 146 -32.19 2.30 -2.34
C LEU A 146 -32.86 3.42 -1.52
N ASP A 147 -32.62 4.68 -1.88
CA ASP A 147 -33.42 5.82 -1.43
C ASP A 147 -34.80 5.89 -2.12
N ASP A 148 -35.05 5.03 -3.12
CA ASP A 148 -36.37 4.90 -3.77
C ASP A 148 -37.19 3.71 -3.22
N VAL A 149 -37.07 3.47 -1.90
CA VAL A 149 -38.10 2.76 -1.13
C VAL A 149 -39.03 3.82 -0.54
N THR A 150 -39.75 4.50 -1.42
CA THR A 150 -40.92 5.28 -0.99
C THR A 150 -41.96 4.29 -0.41
N PRO A 151 -42.57 4.58 0.75
CA PRO A 151 -43.53 3.68 1.39
C PRO A 151 -44.66 3.23 0.44
N ASP A 152 -45.04 4.09 -0.51
CA ASP A 152 -46.05 3.84 -1.53
C ASP A 152 -45.73 2.62 -2.44
N ARG A 153 -44.45 2.30 -2.64
CA ARG A 153 -44.05 1.12 -3.45
C ARG A 153 -44.39 -0.19 -2.74
N LEU A 154 -44.23 -0.24 -1.41
CA LEU A 154 -44.56 -1.41 -0.60
C LEU A 154 -46.07 -1.63 -0.52
N GLU A 155 -46.87 -0.56 -0.52
CA GLU A 155 -48.34 -0.65 -0.53
C GLU A 155 -48.86 -1.19 -1.87
N ASN A 156 -48.33 -0.71 -2.99
CA ASN A 156 -48.68 -1.20 -4.33
C ASN A 156 -48.30 -2.68 -4.56
N GLU A 157 -47.18 -3.14 -4.00
CA GLU A 157 -46.81 -4.56 -4.07
C GLU A 157 -47.70 -5.44 -3.19
N ARG A 158 -48.21 -4.90 -2.08
CA ARG A 158 -49.14 -5.61 -1.19
C ARG A 158 -50.52 -5.80 -1.80
N GLU A 159 -51.07 -4.78 -2.47
CA GLU A 159 -52.35 -4.90 -3.20
C GLU A 159 -52.29 -5.88 -4.37
N LYS A 160 -51.10 -6.18 -4.91
CA LYS A 160 -50.92 -7.11 -6.02
C LYS A 160 -50.96 -8.59 -5.63
N LEU A 161 -50.94 -8.89 -4.33
CA LEU A 161 -50.89 -10.25 -3.79
C LEU A 161 -52.25 -10.74 -3.26
N ASP A 162 -53.25 -9.86 -3.19
CA ASP A 162 -54.65 -10.17 -2.86
C ASP A 162 -55.51 -10.32 -4.13
#